data_AF-A0A1G7L126-F1
#
_entry.id   AF-A0A1G7L126-F1
#
_cell.length_a   1.000
_cell.length_b   1.000
_cell.length_c   1.000
_cell.angle_alpha   90.00
_cell.angle_beta   90.00
_cell.angle_gamma   90.00
#
_symmetry.space_group_name_H-M   'P 1'
#
loop_
_entity.id
_entity.type
_entity.pdbx_description
1 polymer ?
#
loop_
_entity_poly.entity_id
_entity_poly.type
_entity_poly.pdbx_seq_one_letter_code
_entity_poly.pdbx_strand_id
1 'polypeptide(L)'
;MAFTRAPGKHRRADRTKRTTTGAVGVAALATTGVVGTLAGSAVAAEPPASVGQTGLLRAAGIGESVAARIDAQALAQEKAAARKAAEEAARKEAAAKAERAREAKERAAREAERKRLNTFVMPITGSYVSTGYQASSSLWSSGSHTGIDFHAATGTSVHAVGAGTVVETGWGGAYGNQVVIKMNDGTYTQYGHLSSIGVTVGQQVTAGQQIALSGATGNVTGPHLHFEARTTAEYGSDIDPVAYLRGHGVNV
;
A
#
# COMPACT_ATOMS: atom_id res chain seq x y z
N MET A 1 44.63 -26.10 -37.31
CA MET A 1 43.79 -25.67 -38.44
C MET A 1 42.82 -24.62 -37.93
N ALA A 2 43.02 -23.36 -38.33
CA ALA A 2 42.20 -22.23 -37.91
C ALA A 2 41.04 -22.04 -38.90
N PHE A 3 39.81 -22.00 -38.40
CA PHE A 3 38.65 -21.57 -39.19
C PHE A 3 38.17 -20.21 -38.68
N THR A 4 38.47 -19.19 -39.47
CA THR A 4 37.92 -17.85 -39.41
C THR A 4 36.60 -17.79 -40.18
N ARG A 5 35.55 -17.19 -39.61
CA ARG A 5 34.51 -16.49 -40.39
C ARG A 5 34.01 -15.26 -39.62
N ALA A 6 34.10 -14.12 -40.29
CA ALA A 6 33.66 -12.79 -39.86
C ALA A 6 32.28 -12.45 -40.49
N PRO A 7 31.69 -11.25 -40.27
CA PRO A 7 30.31 -11.10 -39.80
C PRO A 7 29.29 -10.77 -40.91
N GLY A 8 28.07 -11.30 -40.76
CA GLY A 8 26.94 -10.98 -41.64
C GLY A 8 26.16 -9.76 -41.16
N LYS A 9 26.09 -8.74 -42.01
CA LYS A 9 25.39 -7.45 -41.82
C LYS A 9 24.17 -7.38 -42.76
N HIS A 10 23.11 -6.70 -42.32
CA HIS A 10 21.88 -6.28 -43.04
C HIS A 10 20.78 -7.36 -43.18
N ARG A 11 19.51 -7.11 -42.80
CA ARG A 11 18.60 -6.07 -43.28
C ARG A 11 17.48 -5.71 -42.27
N ARG A 12 17.11 -4.42 -42.23
CA ARG A 12 15.86 -3.91 -41.63
C ARG A 12 14.65 -4.29 -42.48
N ALA A 13 13.50 -4.46 -41.85
CA ALA A 13 12.19 -4.20 -42.44
C ALA A 13 11.41 -3.24 -41.53
N ASP A 14 10.69 -2.34 -42.18
CA ASP A 14 10.08 -1.12 -41.68
C ASP A 14 8.58 -1.31 -41.36
N ARG A 15 8.09 -0.46 -40.45
CA ARG A 15 6.73 0.09 -40.30
C ARG A 15 5.51 -0.83 -40.21
N THR A 16 4.79 -0.68 -39.09
CA THR A 16 3.37 -0.28 -39.17
C THR A 16 2.99 0.58 -37.97
N LYS A 17 2.62 1.84 -38.24
CA LYS A 17 1.97 2.73 -37.27
C LYS A 17 0.52 2.29 -37.11
N ARG A 18 0.03 2.17 -35.87
CA ARG A 18 -1.41 2.25 -35.57
C ARG A 18 -1.64 3.45 -34.67
N THR A 19 -2.06 4.53 -35.31
CA THR A 19 -2.77 5.65 -34.70
C THR A 19 -4.22 5.24 -34.50
N THR A 20 -4.72 5.29 -33.27
CA THR A 20 -6.16 5.34 -33.00
C THR A 20 -6.43 6.52 -32.08
N THR A 21 -6.84 7.61 -32.74
CA THR A 21 -7.53 8.75 -32.16
C THR A 21 -8.96 8.33 -31.83
N GLY A 22 -9.42 8.59 -30.61
CA GLY A 22 -10.83 8.71 -30.23
C GLY A 22 -10.91 9.77 -29.13
N ALA A 23 -11.32 11.00 -29.45
CA ALA A 23 -12.71 11.48 -29.49
C ALA A 23 -13.37 11.36 -28.09
N VAL A 24 -13.21 12.38 -27.25
CA VAL A 24 -14.21 13.43 -26.92
C VAL A 24 -15.41 12.90 -26.12
N GLY A 25 -15.52 13.38 -24.88
CA GLY A 25 -16.68 13.18 -24.00
C GLY A 25 -16.69 14.17 -22.85
N VAL A 26 -16.79 15.47 -23.16
CA VAL A 26 -17.08 16.52 -22.19
C VAL A 26 -18.59 16.48 -21.92
N ALA A 27 -19.00 15.96 -20.78
CA ALA A 27 -20.38 16.07 -20.31
C ALA A 27 -20.56 17.43 -19.62
N ALA A 28 -20.90 18.45 -20.42
CA ALA A 28 -21.46 19.70 -19.92
C ALA A 28 -22.93 19.46 -19.54
N LEU A 29 -23.24 19.44 -18.25
CA LEU A 29 -24.61 19.50 -17.76
C LEU A 29 -25.13 20.94 -17.94
N ALA A 30 -25.85 21.15 -19.04
CA ALA A 30 -26.73 22.30 -19.21
C ALA A 30 -28.07 22.00 -18.53
N THR A 31 -28.27 22.51 -17.32
CA THR A 31 -29.62 22.72 -16.78
C THR A 31 -29.95 24.20 -16.93
N THR A 32 -30.62 24.48 -18.05
CA THR A 32 -31.74 25.43 -18.21
C THR A 32 -31.89 26.48 -17.11
N GLY A 33 -31.68 27.73 -17.50
CA GLY A 33 -32.02 28.89 -16.67
C GLY A 33 -33.53 29.00 -16.42
N VAL A 34 -33.85 29.57 -15.27
CA VAL A 34 -35.09 30.31 -15.06
C VAL A 34 -34.69 31.71 -14.63
N VAL A 35 -34.72 32.63 -15.60
CA VAL A 35 -34.79 34.06 -15.36
C VAL A 35 -36.26 34.34 -15.01
N GLY A 36 -36.53 34.57 -13.73
CA GLY A 36 -37.83 35.05 -13.27
C GLY A 36 -37.89 36.56 -13.42
N THR A 37 -38.39 37.02 -14.56
CA THR A 37 -38.74 38.41 -14.84
C THR A 37 -39.88 38.89 -13.94
N LEU A 38 -39.71 40.07 -13.34
CA LEU A 38 -40.78 40.88 -12.77
C LEU A 38 -41.62 41.46 -13.92
N ALA A 39 -42.91 41.12 -14.04
CA ALA A 39 -43.92 41.94 -14.74
C ALA A 39 -45.36 41.44 -14.49
N GLY A 40 -46.15 42.30 -13.87
CA GLY A 40 -47.56 42.62 -14.12
C GLY A 40 -48.57 41.52 -14.48
N SER A 41 -49.58 41.35 -13.62
CA SER A 41 -50.94 41.08 -14.09
C SER A 41 -51.79 42.34 -13.90
N ALA A 42 -51.98 43.05 -15.01
CA ALA A 42 -53.04 44.04 -15.15
C ALA A 42 -54.36 43.29 -15.38
N VAL A 43 -55.35 43.52 -14.52
CA VAL A 43 -56.76 43.19 -14.78
C VAL A 43 -57.49 44.53 -14.93
N ALA A 44 -57.93 44.83 -16.16
CA ALA A 44 -58.86 45.90 -16.50
C ALA A 44 -60.22 45.23 -16.79
N ALA A 45 -61.27 45.56 -16.03
CA ALA A 45 -62.40 46.44 -16.41
C ALA A 45 -63.57 45.63 -17.04
N GLU A 46 -64.87 45.78 -16.77
CA GLU A 46 -65.77 46.73 -16.05
C GLU A 46 -67.26 46.24 -16.35
N PRO A 47 -68.40 46.90 -16.05
CA PRO A 47 -68.92 47.66 -14.87
C PRO A 47 -70.40 47.23 -14.55
N PRO A 48 -71.34 48.09 -14.04
CA PRO A 48 -71.48 48.59 -12.67
C PRO A 48 -72.86 48.27 -12.03
N ALA A 49 -73.00 48.27 -10.70
CA ALA A 49 -74.29 48.55 -10.05
C ALA A 49 -74.20 49.02 -8.59
N SER A 50 -74.79 50.21 -8.40
CA SER A 50 -75.42 50.77 -7.20
C SER A 50 -74.58 51.18 -5.99
N VAL A 51 -74.66 52.49 -5.74
CA VAL A 51 -74.28 53.24 -4.55
C VAL A 51 -75.21 52.87 -3.39
N GLY A 52 -74.64 52.61 -2.21
CA GLY A 52 -75.37 52.40 -0.95
C GLY A 52 -74.48 52.75 0.24
N GLN A 53 -74.43 54.03 0.56
CA GLN A 53 -73.72 54.62 1.68
C GLN A 53 -74.39 54.23 3.01
N THR A 54 -73.73 53.44 3.85
CA THR A 54 -73.88 53.51 5.32
C THR A 54 -72.80 52.67 6.00
N GLY A 55 -72.11 53.26 6.96
CA GLY A 55 -71.30 52.52 7.93
C GLY A 55 -69.80 52.72 7.78
N LEU A 56 -69.32 53.92 8.15
CA LEU A 56 -68.07 54.00 8.92
C LEU A 56 -68.11 52.87 9.97
N LEU A 57 -67.10 51.99 9.95
CA LEU A 57 -66.69 50.99 10.97
C LEU A 57 -66.25 49.65 10.34
N ARG A 58 -65.36 49.65 9.34
CA ARG A 58 -64.53 48.46 9.05
C ARG A 58 -63.19 48.75 8.38
N ALA A 59 -62.49 49.80 8.81
CA ALA A 59 -61.12 50.05 8.39
C ALA A 59 -60.06 49.57 9.39
N ALA A 60 -60.45 49.16 10.61
CA ALA A 60 -59.50 48.85 11.69
C ALA A 60 -59.08 47.37 11.81
N GLY A 61 -59.74 46.41 11.12
CA GLY A 61 -59.52 44.97 11.38
C GLY A 61 -58.74 44.17 10.33
N ILE A 62 -58.46 44.75 9.15
CA ILE A 62 -57.83 44.01 8.03
C ILE A 62 -56.31 44.18 8.05
N GLY A 63 -55.81 45.36 8.47
CA GLY A 63 -54.38 45.65 8.58
C GLY A 63 -53.67 44.78 9.63
N GLU A 64 -54.33 44.50 10.76
CA GLU A 64 -53.77 43.68 11.84
C GLU A 64 -53.62 42.19 11.42
N SER A 65 -54.52 41.70 10.56
CA SER A 65 -54.47 40.32 10.05
C SER A 65 -53.41 40.06 8.98
N VAL A 66 -53.09 41.08 8.17
CA VAL A 66 -52.05 40.99 7.13
C VAL A 66 -50.67 41.19 7.74
N ALA A 67 -50.52 42.13 8.68
CA ALA A 67 -49.29 42.32 9.45
C ALA A 67 -48.89 41.02 10.18
N ALA A 68 -49.84 40.38 10.88
CA ALA A 68 -49.60 39.11 11.58
C ALA A 68 -49.17 37.96 10.64
N ARG A 69 -49.63 37.94 9.39
CA ARG A 69 -49.22 36.93 8.38
C ARG A 69 -47.81 37.16 7.86
N ILE A 70 -47.41 38.43 7.70
CA ILE A 70 -46.05 38.80 7.27
C ILE A 70 -45.04 38.41 8.36
N ASP A 71 -45.36 38.69 9.63
CA ASP A 71 -44.51 38.32 10.77
C ASP A 71 -44.38 36.79 10.91
N ALA A 72 -45.49 36.06 10.77
CA ALA A 72 -45.47 34.59 10.78
C ALA A 72 -44.65 34.01 9.62
N GLN A 73 -44.72 34.61 8.44
CA GLN A 73 -43.94 34.19 7.27
C GLN A 73 -42.45 34.52 7.44
N ALA A 74 -42.10 35.68 8.01
CA ALA A 74 -40.72 36.05 8.32
C ALA A 74 -40.09 35.06 9.33
N LEU A 75 -40.79 34.76 10.42
CA LEU A 75 -40.33 33.77 11.41
C LEU A 75 -40.19 32.36 10.82
N ALA A 76 -41.07 31.97 9.90
CA ALA A 76 -40.97 30.68 9.21
C ALA A 76 -39.75 30.61 8.29
N GLN A 77 -39.43 31.71 7.58
CA GLN A 77 -38.23 31.80 6.73
C GLN A 77 -36.95 31.79 7.58
N GLU A 78 -36.92 32.51 8.70
CA GLU A 78 -35.78 32.49 9.63
C GLU A 78 -35.53 31.10 10.20
N LYS A 79 -36.58 30.40 10.64
CA LYS A 79 -36.47 29.01 11.13
C LYS A 79 -36.00 28.05 10.03
N ALA A 80 -36.47 28.21 8.79
CA ALA A 80 -36.04 27.40 7.66
C ALA A 80 -34.58 27.67 7.29
N ALA A 81 -34.14 28.93 7.31
CA ALA A 81 -32.75 29.32 7.08
C ALA A 81 -31.84 28.79 8.18
N ALA A 82 -32.23 28.91 9.45
CA ALA A 82 -31.51 28.37 10.59
C ALA A 82 -31.36 26.84 10.52
N ARG A 83 -32.43 26.13 10.13
CA ARG A 83 -32.40 24.67 9.94
C ARG A 83 -31.47 24.26 8.80
N LYS A 84 -31.52 24.94 7.65
CA LYS A 84 -30.59 24.67 6.53
C LYS A 84 -29.14 24.94 6.90
N ALA A 85 -28.87 26.03 7.63
CA ALA A 85 -27.54 26.35 8.12
C ALA A 85 -27.03 25.28 9.11
N ALA A 86 -27.91 24.79 10.00
CA ALA A 86 -27.57 23.70 10.93
C ALA A 86 -27.31 22.37 10.19
N GLU A 87 -28.12 22.03 9.19
CA GLU A 87 -27.93 20.83 8.36
C GLU A 87 -26.63 20.91 7.55
N GLU A 88 -26.28 22.08 6.99
CA GLU A 88 -25.02 22.29 6.28
C GLU A 88 -23.82 22.23 7.23
N ALA A 89 -23.92 22.83 8.42
CA ALA A 89 -22.90 22.75 9.45
C ALA A 89 -22.67 21.29 9.90
N ALA A 90 -23.75 20.55 10.16
CA ALA A 90 -23.69 19.13 10.51
C ALA A 90 -23.08 18.28 9.37
N ARG A 91 -23.41 18.58 8.11
CA ARG A 91 -22.82 17.89 6.95
C ARG A 91 -21.31 18.20 6.83
N LYS A 92 -20.91 19.46 7.02
CA LYS A 92 -19.48 19.86 7.01
C LYS A 92 -18.72 19.18 8.14
N GLU A 93 -19.29 19.13 9.34
CA GLU A 93 -18.69 18.45 10.49
C GLU A 93 -18.57 16.94 10.25
N ALA A 94 -19.62 16.29 9.73
CA ALA A 94 -19.60 14.88 9.40
C ALA A 94 -18.55 14.56 8.31
N ALA A 95 -18.43 15.40 7.29
CA ALA A 95 -17.41 15.26 6.24
C ALA A 95 -15.99 15.41 6.83
N ALA A 96 -15.75 16.42 7.67
CA ALA A 96 -14.46 16.62 8.33
C ALA A 96 -14.12 15.45 9.27
N LYS A 97 -15.10 14.90 9.99
CA LYS A 97 -14.91 13.72 10.84
C LYS A 97 -14.57 12.48 10.02
N ALA A 98 -15.26 12.28 8.88
CA ALA A 98 -14.98 11.16 7.98
C ALA A 98 -13.58 11.25 7.36
N GLU A 99 -13.15 12.45 6.96
CA GLU A 99 -11.81 12.70 6.45
C GLU A 99 -10.74 12.40 7.50
N ARG A 100 -10.87 12.97 8.72
CA ARG A 100 -9.95 12.68 9.84
C ARG A 100 -9.87 11.19 10.16
N ALA A 101 -11.01 10.49 10.14
CA ALA A 101 -11.06 9.05 10.37
C ALA A 101 -10.34 8.25 9.25
N ARG A 102 -10.48 8.66 7.99
CA ARG A 102 -9.75 8.04 6.87
C ARG A 102 -8.25 8.24 7.01
N GLU A 103 -7.81 9.47 7.26
CA GLU A 103 -6.38 9.76 7.45
C GLU A 103 -5.78 9.01 8.65
N ALA A 104 -6.52 8.91 9.76
CA ALA A 104 -6.10 8.14 10.92
C ALA A 104 -5.93 6.65 10.59
N LYS A 105 -6.88 6.06 9.83
CA LYS A 105 -6.78 4.68 9.35
C LYS A 105 -5.59 4.47 8.41
N GLU A 106 -5.35 5.40 7.49
CA GLU A 106 -4.20 5.33 6.59
C GLU A 106 -2.87 5.44 7.33
N ARG A 107 -2.77 6.33 8.33
CA ARG A 107 -1.58 6.45 9.19
C ARG A 107 -1.33 5.16 9.97
N ALA A 108 -2.38 4.59 10.58
CA ALA A 108 -2.28 3.32 11.31
C ALA A 108 -1.87 2.15 10.38
N ALA A 109 -2.41 2.09 9.16
CA ALA A 109 -2.03 1.06 8.19
C ALA A 109 -0.55 1.16 7.77
N ARG A 110 -0.04 2.38 7.53
CA ARG A 110 1.38 2.61 7.20
C ARG A 110 2.31 2.24 8.35
N GLU A 111 1.91 2.52 9.58
CA GLU A 111 2.67 2.13 10.77
C GLU A 111 2.69 0.61 10.97
N ALA A 112 1.54 -0.04 10.81
CA ALA A 112 1.46 -1.50 10.87
C ALA A 112 2.33 -2.17 9.80
N GLU A 113 2.30 -1.65 8.56
CA GLU A 113 3.14 -2.16 7.48
C GLU A 113 4.64 -1.93 7.76
N ARG A 114 5.03 -0.74 8.23
CA ARG A 114 6.41 -0.47 8.65
C ARG A 114 6.89 -1.44 9.72
N LYS A 115 6.04 -1.73 10.72
CA LYS A 115 6.36 -2.70 11.78
C LYS A 115 6.53 -4.10 11.21
N ARG A 116 5.64 -4.52 10.31
CA ARG A 116 5.71 -5.83 9.64
C ARG A 116 7.00 -5.98 8.82
N LEU A 117 7.37 -4.97 8.04
CA LEU A 117 8.56 -4.99 7.20
C LEU A 117 9.88 -4.98 8.00
N ASN A 118 9.84 -4.50 9.25
CA ASN A 118 11.00 -4.49 10.16
C ASN A 118 11.03 -5.67 11.15
N THR A 119 10.04 -6.57 11.09
CA THR A 119 10.00 -7.74 11.97
C THR A 119 10.99 -8.79 11.48
N PHE A 120 11.70 -9.42 12.42
CA PHE A 120 12.59 -10.54 12.13
C PHE A 120 12.18 -11.79 12.93
N VAL A 121 12.52 -12.96 12.40
CA VAL A 121 12.23 -14.27 12.98
C VAL A 121 13.39 -15.25 12.77
N MET A 122 13.36 -16.37 13.49
CA MET A 122 14.29 -17.48 13.27
C MET A 122 14.13 -18.09 11.87
N PRO A 123 15.22 -18.46 11.18
CA PRO A 123 15.13 -19.10 9.87
C PRO A 123 14.59 -20.54 9.96
N ILE A 124 14.82 -21.22 11.08
CA ILE A 124 14.25 -22.54 11.40
C ILE A 124 13.62 -22.48 12.79
N THR A 125 12.33 -22.79 12.86
CA THR A 125 11.58 -22.81 14.13
C THR A 125 12.07 -23.94 15.03
N GLY A 126 12.39 -23.63 16.29
CA GLY A 126 12.78 -24.62 17.29
C GLY A 126 14.17 -25.24 17.10
N SER A 127 14.98 -24.71 16.18
CA SER A 127 16.37 -25.13 15.99
C SER A 127 17.32 -24.36 16.91
N TYR A 128 18.57 -24.79 16.97
CA TYR A 128 19.67 -24.17 17.70
C TYR A 128 20.92 -24.13 16.81
N VAL A 129 21.86 -23.24 17.15
CA VAL A 129 23.14 -23.13 16.45
C VAL A 129 24.04 -24.30 16.81
N SER A 130 24.36 -25.16 15.82
CA SER A 130 25.29 -26.29 15.97
C SER A 130 26.74 -25.89 15.74
N THR A 131 26.99 -24.95 14.82
CA THR A 131 28.32 -24.44 14.51
C THR A 131 28.31 -22.91 14.53
N GLY A 132 29.21 -22.32 15.32
CA GLY A 132 29.32 -20.87 15.46
C GLY A 132 30.06 -20.19 14.31
N TYR A 133 29.84 -18.88 14.20
CA TYR A 133 30.58 -17.99 13.32
C TYR A 133 32.06 -17.92 13.72
N GLN A 134 32.94 -17.87 12.71
CA GLN A 134 34.40 -17.88 12.84
C GLN A 134 34.98 -19.11 13.56
N ALA A 135 34.20 -20.20 13.73
CA ALA A 135 34.75 -21.48 14.12
C ALA A 135 35.88 -21.88 13.13
N SER A 136 36.96 -22.47 13.63
CA SER A 136 38.12 -22.85 12.81
C SER A 136 38.11 -24.36 12.50
N SER A 137 38.29 -24.71 11.22
CA SER A 137 38.38 -26.11 10.76
C SER A 137 39.04 -26.15 9.38
N SER A 138 39.71 -27.26 9.07
CA SER A 138 40.25 -27.54 7.73
C SER A 138 39.17 -27.79 6.67
N LEU A 139 37.90 -27.92 7.08
CA LEU A 139 36.76 -28.12 6.17
C LEU A 139 36.40 -26.86 5.36
N TRP A 140 36.81 -25.67 5.81
CA TRP A 140 36.48 -24.40 5.17
C TRP A 140 37.70 -23.83 4.44
N SER A 141 37.54 -23.50 3.15
CA SER A 141 38.63 -22.98 2.32
C SER A 141 39.17 -21.62 2.80
N SER A 142 38.38 -20.85 3.54
CA SER A 142 38.78 -19.62 4.24
C SER A 142 39.60 -19.86 5.51
N GLY A 143 39.56 -21.09 6.05
CA GLY A 143 40.06 -21.41 7.38
C GLY A 143 39.09 -21.09 8.53
N SER A 144 37.95 -20.45 8.24
CA SER A 144 36.93 -20.11 9.23
C SER A 144 35.51 -20.18 8.70
N HIS A 145 34.56 -20.52 9.57
CA HIS A 145 33.15 -20.56 9.24
C HIS A 145 32.59 -19.14 9.02
N THR A 146 32.09 -18.85 7.81
CA THR A 146 31.59 -17.52 7.38
C THR A 146 30.16 -17.23 7.83
N GLY A 147 29.51 -18.18 8.50
CA GLY A 147 28.14 -18.07 8.97
C GLY A 147 27.89 -18.81 10.26
N ILE A 148 26.64 -19.17 10.50
CA ILE A 148 26.24 -20.10 11.55
C ILE A 148 25.48 -21.27 10.93
N ASP A 149 25.59 -22.43 11.57
CA ASP A 149 24.84 -23.61 11.16
C ASP A 149 23.72 -23.86 12.15
N PHE A 150 22.50 -24.01 11.63
CA PHE A 150 21.34 -24.45 12.40
C PHE A 150 21.17 -25.96 12.25
N HIS A 151 20.97 -26.64 13.38
CA HIS A 151 20.66 -28.07 13.36
C HIS A 151 19.32 -28.32 12.66
N ALA A 152 19.33 -29.07 11.56
CA ALA A 152 18.13 -29.38 10.79
C ALA A 152 18.30 -30.65 9.96
N ALA A 153 17.30 -31.53 9.99
CA ALA A 153 17.25 -32.66 9.05
C ALA A 153 16.95 -32.14 7.63
N THR A 154 17.35 -32.89 6.60
CA THR A 154 16.96 -32.60 5.22
C THR A 154 15.42 -32.52 5.11
N GLY A 155 14.93 -31.50 4.42
CA GLY A 155 13.49 -31.28 4.24
C GLY A 155 12.84 -30.40 5.32
N THR A 156 13.59 -29.89 6.29
CA THR A 156 13.04 -28.95 7.29
C THR A 156 12.73 -27.61 6.63
N SER A 157 11.57 -27.01 6.92
CA SER A 157 11.18 -25.70 6.37
C SER A 157 12.16 -24.60 6.79
N VAL A 158 12.67 -23.88 5.79
CA VAL A 158 13.54 -22.71 5.96
C VAL A 158 12.75 -21.45 5.61
N HIS A 159 12.80 -20.45 6.48
CA HIS A 159 12.05 -19.22 6.37
C HIS A 159 12.96 -18.01 6.19
N ALA A 160 12.49 -17.01 5.47
CA ALA A 160 13.15 -15.71 5.41
C ALA A 160 13.15 -15.08 6.80
N VAL A 161 14.33 -14.67 7.29
CA VAL A 161 14.45 -14.07 8.63
C VAL A 161 13.76 -12.72 8.73
N GLY A 162 13.56 -12.01 7.61
CA GLY A 162 12.94 -10.68 7.57
C GLY A 162 12.35 -10.39 6.19
N ALA A 163 11.79 -9.18 6.02
CA ALA A 163 11.31 -8.75 4.71
C ALA A 163 12.46 -8.31 3.79
N GLY A 164 12.37 -8.67 2.51
CA GLY A 164 13.40 -8.37 1.53
C GLY A 164 13.05 -8.82 0.12
N THR A 165 14.03 -8.71 -0.78
CA THR A 165 13.92 -9.16 -2.18
C THR A 165 14.97 -10.22 -2.45
N VAL A 166 14.55 -11.35 -3.03
CA VAL A 166 15.46 -12.41 -3.45
C VAL A 166 16.34 -11.89 -4.59
N VAL A 167 17.66 -11.90 -4.41
CA VAL A 167 18.63 -11.42 -5.40
C VAL A 167 19.39 -12.56 -6.07
N GLU A 168 19.46 -13.72 -5.43
CA GLU A 168 20.11 -14.90 -6.00
C GLU A 168 19.41 -16.19 -5.55
N THR A 169 19.31 -17.15 -6.47
CA THR A 169 18.83 -18.51 -6.21
C THR A 169 19.55 -19.49 -7.13
N GLY A 170 19.91 -20.68 -6.63
CA GLY A 170 20.50 -21.74 -7.46
C GLY A 170 21.77 -22.31 -6.84
N TRP A 171 22.65 -22.88 -7.66
CA TRP A 171 23.89 -23.51 -7.19
C TRP A 171 25.00 -22.48 -6.93
N GLY A 172 25.36 -22.30 -5.66
CA GLY A 172 26.37 -21.35 -5.16
C GLY A 172 27.75 -21.97 -4.89
N GLY A 173 28.11 -23.06 -5.57
CA GLY A 173 29.41 -23.73 -5.37
C GLY A 173 29.45 -24.50 -4.05
N ALA A 174 30.34 -24.11 -3.12
CA ALA A 174 30.49 -24.79 -1.83
C ALA A 174 29.22 -24.73 -0.98
N TYR A 175 28.41 -23.68 -1.14
CA TYR A 175 27.10 -23.55 -0.48
C TYR A 175 26.03 -24.49 -1.05
N GLY A 176 26.28 -25.19 -2.16
CA GLY A 176 25.27 -26.01 -2.83
C GLY A 176 24.09 -25.17 -3.32
N ASN A 177 22.86 -25.66 -3.18
CA ASN A 177 21.69 -24.84 -3.47
C ASN A 177 21.56 -23.74 -2.42
N GLN A 178 21.40 -22.50 -2.88
CA GLN A 178 21.30 -21.35 -2.01
C GLN A 178 20.19 -20.39 -2.41
N VAL A 179 19.81 -19.55 -1.44
CA VAL A 179 19.00 -18.35 -1.62
C VAL A 179 19.74 -17.19 -0.97
N VAL A 180 19.82 -16.05 -1.67
CA VAL A 180 20.33 -14.78 -1.11
C VAL A 180 19.22 -13.74 -1.19
N ILE A 181 18.93 -13.10 -0.07
CA ILE A 181 17.90 -12.06 0.05
C ILE A 181 18.56 -10.75 0.42
N LYS A 182 18.30 -9.70 -0.36
CA LYS A 182 18.57 -8.32 0.02
C LYS A 182 17.48 -7.85 0.98
N MET A 183 17.87 -7.56 2.21
CA MET A 183 16.98 -7.17 3.29
C MET A 183 16.64 -5.68 3.19
N ASN A 184 15.50 -5.28 3.78
CA ASN A 184 15.05 -3.88 3.79
C ASN A 184 15.94 -2.96 4.64
N ASP A 185 16.72 -3.52 5.57
CA ASP A 185 17.72 -2.79 6.36
C ASP A 185 19.01 -2.48 5.57
N GLY A 186 19.13 -2.98 4.34
CA GLY A 186 20.29 -2.80 3.46
C GLY A 186 21.31 -3.93 3.51
N THR A 187 21.18 -4.88 4.43
CA THR A 187 22.03 -6.08 4.52
C THR A 187 21.57 -7.19 3.57
N TYR A 188 22.32 -8.28 3.53
CA TYR A 188 22.00 -9.47 2.76
C TYR A 188 22.00 -10.68 3.68
N THR A 189 21.07 -11.60 3.47
CA THR A 189 21.05 -12.89 4.17
C THR A 189 21.17 -14.03 3.17
N GLN A 190 22.03 -15.00 3.48
CA GLN A 190 22.21 -16.19 2.67
C GLN A 190 21.74 -17.44 3.41
N TYR A 191 21.11 -18.35 2.68
CA TYR A 191 20.63 -19.64 3.14
C TYR A 191 21.26 -20.71 2.25
N GLY A 192 22.16 -21.51 2.81
CA GLY A 192 22.95 -22.51 2.09
C GLY A 192 22.50 -23.95 2.34
N HIS A 193 23.09 -24.86 1.56
CA HIS A 193 22.95 -26.31 1.64
C HIS A 193 21.53 -26.85 1.44
N LEU A 194 20.70 -26.12 0.71
CA LEU A 194 19.27 -26.39 0.59
C LEU A 194 18.98 -27.66 -0.23
N SER A 195 17.96 -28.44 0.15
CA SER A 195 17.51 -29.56 -0.67
C SER A 195 16.54 -29.13 -1.78
N SER A 196 15.81 -28.03 -1.56
CA SER A 196 14.85 -27.47 -2.50
C SER A 196 14.72 -25.96 -2.30
N ILE A 197 14.54 -25.23 -3.40
CA ILE A 197 14.31 -23.78 -3.42
C ILE A 197 12.87 -23.52 -3.84
N GLY A 198 12.14 -22.74 -3.04
CA GLY A 198 10.73 -22.40 -3.25
C GLY A 198 10.47 -20.96 -3.71
N VAL A 199 11.52 -20.21 -4.04
CA VAL A 199 11.45 -18.80 -4.45
C VAL A 199 12.29 -18.53 -5.69
N THR A 200 12.01 -17.41 -6.37
CA THR A 200 12.75 -17.00 -7.57
C THR A 200 13.38 -15.61 -7.40
N VAL A 201 14.46 -15.33 -8.13
CA VAL A 201 15.07 -14.00 -8.18
C VAL A 201 14.03 -12.93 -8.53
N GLY A 202 14.07 -11.80 -7.82
CA GLY A 202 13.13 -10.68 -7.93
C GLY A 202 11.88 -10.80 -7.05
N GLN A 203 11.62 -11.96 -6.45
CA GLN A 203 10.49 -12.17 -5.56
C GLN A 203 10.67 -11.40 -4.24
N GLN A 204 9.65 -10.65 -3.82
CA GLN A 204 9.58 -10.09 -2.48
C GLN A 204 9.16 -11.17 -1.49
N VAL A 205 9.83 -11.20 -0.35
CA VAL A 205 9.53 -12.10 0.76
C VAL A 205 9.29 -11.32 2.04
N THR A 206 8.55 -11.91 2.96
CA THR A 206 8.27 -11.35 4.28
C THR A 206 8.84 -12.22 5.38
N ALA A 207 9.05 -11.65 6.57
CA ALA A 207 9.55 -12.38 7.73
C ALA A 207 8.68 -13.63 8.01
N GLY A 208 9.33 -14.79 8.16
CA GLY A 208 8.66 -16.05 8.42
C GLY A 208 8.01 -16.71 7.20
N GLN A 209 8.13 -16.12 6.01
CA GLN A 209 7.73 -16.79 4.78
C GLN A 209 8.69 -17.95 4.49
N GLN A 210 8.15 -19.15 4.24
CA GLN A 210 8.95 -20.29 3.81
C GLN A 210 9.55 -20.00 2.43
N ILE A 211 10.87 -20.17 2.31
CA ILE A 211 11.61 -19.89 1.07
C ILE A 211 12.27 -21.13 0.47
N ALA A 212 12.52 -22.16 1.30
CA ALA A 212 13.28 -23.33 0.91
C ALA A 212 13.07 -24.49 1.90
N LEU A 213 13.72 -25.61 1.61
CA LEU A 213 13.89 -26.74 2.52
C LEU A 213 15.39 -26.94 2.80
N SER A 214 15.77 -27.17 4.05
CA SER A 214 17.15 -27.49 4.44
C SER A 214 17.60 -28.80 3.79
N GLY A 215 18.91 -29.02 3.72
CA GLY A 215 19.47 -30.18 3.04
C GLY A 215 20.91 -30.44 3.40
N ALA A 216 21.60 -31.09 2.46
CA ALA A 216 23.01 -31.44 2.57
C ALA A 216 23.71 -31.30 1.20
N THR A 217 23.40 -30.26 0.44
CA THR A 217 24.04 -30.02 -0.87
C THR A 217 25.29 -29.16 -0.74
N GLY A 218 26.28 -29.37 -1.61
CA GLY A 218 27.53 -28.60 -1.58
C GLY A 218 28.58 -29.27 -0.70
N ASN A 219 29.46 -28.48 -0.09
CA ASN A 219 30.54 -28.95 0.76
C ASN A 219 30.06 -29.08 2.22
N VAL A 220 29.48 -30.23 2.57
CA VAL A 220 28.93 -30.50 3.90
C VAL A 220 29.23 -31.93 4.37
N THR A 221 29.22 -32.13 5.69
CA THR A 221 29.38 -33.45 6.32
C THR A 221 28.06 -34.10 6.73
N GLY A 222 26.97 -33.33 6.75
CA GLY A 222 25.63 -33.81 7.08
C GLY A 222 24.57 -32.72 6.95
N PRO A 223 23.28 -33.06 7.10
CA PRO A 223 22.19 -32.10 6.95
C PRO A 223 22.22 -30.99 8.01
N HIS A 224 22.08 -29.75 7.55
CA HIS A 224 21.92 -28.55 8.37
C HIS A 224 21.41 -27.40 7.50
N LEU A 225 21.18 -26.23 8.09
CA LEU A 225 21.06 -24.97 7.36
C LEU A 225 22.27 -24.11 7.68
N HIS A 226 23.04 -23.74 6.66
CA HIS A 226 24.02 -22.68 6.78
C HIS A 226 23.36 -21.32 6.56
N PHE A 227 23.61 -20.38 7.48
CA PHE A 227 23.04 -19.04 7.44
C PHE A 227 24.14 -17.98 7.59
N GLU A 228 24.14 -17.01 6.68
CA GLU A 228 25.01 -15.84 6.78
C GLU A 228 24.20 -14.55 6.81
N ALA A 229 24.73 -13.56 7.52
CA ALA A 229 24.38 -12.15 7.36
C ALA A 229 25.59 -11.44 6.74
N ARG A 230 25.34 -10.54 5.78
CA ARG A 230 26.38 -9.87 4.99
C ARG A 230 26.08 -8.40 4.76
N THR A 231 27.12 -7.62 4.57
CA THR A 231 27.02 -6.19 4.18
C THR A 231 26.84 -5.99 2.66
N THR A 232 27.24 -6.97 1.85
CA THR A 232 26.99 -6.99 0.39
C THR A 232 26.49 -8.37 -0.05
N ALA A 233 26.11 -8.52 -1.31
CA ALA A 233 25.75 -9.84 -1.84
C ALA A 233 26.96 -10.79 -1.93
N GLU A 234 28.17 -10.23 -1.99
CA GLU A 234 29.39 -10.94 -2.32
C GLU A 234 29.97 -11.70 -1.12
N TYR A 235 30.66 -12.79 -1.42
CA TYR A 235 31.45 -13.57 -0.46
C TYR A 235 32.52 -12.72 0.23
N GLY A 236 32.79 -12.97 1.51
CA GLY A 236 33.77 -12.26 2.32
C GLY A 236 33.29 -10.92 2.90
N SER A 237 31.99 -10.62 2.74
CA SER A 237 31.34 -9.48 3.37
C SER A 237 30.46 -9.87 4.56
N ASP A 238 30.68 -11.08 5.08
CA ASP A 238 30.03 -11.68 6.23
C ASP A 238 30.25 -10.88 7.53
N ILE A 239 29.20 -10.86 8.34
CA ILE A 239 29.15 -10.27 9.68
C ILE A 239 28.60 -11.32 10.63
N ASP A 240 28.82 -11.14 11.94
CA ASP A 240 28.31 -12.06 12.97
C ASP A 240 26.77 -12.23 12.85
N PRO A 241 26.29 -13.41 12.41
CA PRO A 241 24.86 -13.62 12.18
C PRO A 241 24.06 -13.68 13.49
N VAL A 242 24.68 -14.08 14.60
CA VAL A 242 24.03 -14.11 15.92
C VAL A 242 23.83 -12.69 16.42
N ALA A 243 24.86 -11.85 16.33
CA ALA A 243 24.75 -10.44 16.68
C ALA A 243 23.72 -9.72 15.78
N TYR A 244 23.72 -10.01 14.48
CA TYR A 244 22.73 -9.48 13.54
C TYR A 244 21.30 -9.84 13.96
N LEU A 245 21.00 -11.13 14.14
CA LEU A 245 19.65 -11.59 14.51
C LEU A 245 19.20 -11.04 15.88
N ARG A 246 20.09 -11.00 16.88
CA ARG A 246 19.79 -10.40 18.19
C ARG A 246 19.56 -8.90 18.11
N GLY A 247 20.29 -8.19 17.24
CA GLY A 247 20.07 -6.77 16.95
C GLY A 247 18.67 -6.47 16.40
N HIS A 248 18.05 -7.45 15.73
CA HIS A 248 16.66 -7.39 15.26
C HIS A 248 15.64 -8.01 16.23
N GLY A 249 16.06 -8.33 17.47
CA GLY A 249 15.18 -8.86 18.52
C GLY A 249 14.87 -10.36 18.41
N VAL A 250 15.64 -11.11 17.61
CA VAL A 250 15.51 -12.57 17.50
C VAL A 250 16.38 -13.25 18.54
N ASN A 251 15.80 -14.20 19.28
CA ASN A 251 16.54 -15.03 20.22
C ASN A 251 17.12 -16.25 19.48
N VAL A 252 18.46 -16.29 19.42
CA VAL A 252 19.28 -17.33 18.79
C VAL A 252 20.17 -17.98 19.84
#